data_AF-A0A3N5MUK2-F1
#
_entry.id   AF-A0A3N5MUK2-F1
#
_cell.length_a   1.000
_cell.length_b   1.000
_cell.length_c   1.000
_cell.angle_alpha   90.00
_cell.angle_beta   90.00
_cell.angle_gamma   90.00
#
_symmetry.space_group_name_H-M   'P 1'
#
loop_
_entity.id
_entity.type
_entity.pdbx_description
1 polymer ?
#
loop_
_entity_poly.entity_id
_entity_poly.type
_entity_poly.pdbx_seq_one_letter_code
_entity_poly.pdbx_strand_id
1 'polypeptide(L)'
;MPAPLVGRKFGINAIPVPDRDNCRMIQVLGLSGSSRQQPGMSKSEKLLMRALERFAGFGCQTRFLRLKDLKIHDCEGNYSENPAYCTYPCQSSIKYDDDQMQVVYDSVLACDILILATPIRWNNHSALVQKFVERMNAIENQFSWFGNRMIRDKVAGMIIIGHVDGIQHVAGNLMNFFSWLGFHTPEVAIASWVGENDEDTTKDWAQIEGNRYTQEDLENLVTSSIRLACALKRHVAEETGTTGPGDR
;
A
#
# COMPACT_ATOMS: atom_id res chain seq x y z
N MET A 1 4.85 10.00 -41.54
CA MET A 1 3.73 9.64 -40.65
C MET A 1 4.13 10.05 -39.24
N PRO A 2 3.27 10.69 -38.43
CA PRO A 2 3.58 10.88 -37.01
C PRO A 2 3.81 9.51 -36.37
N ALA A 3 4.73 9.44 -35.40
CA ALA A 3 4.95 8.21 -34.65
C ALA A 3 3.61 7.76 -34.05
N PRO A 4 3.31 6.44 -34.04
CA PRO A 4 2.14 5.95 -33.33
C PRO A 4 2.19 6.44 -31.88
N LEU A 5 1.03 6.72 -31.28
CA LEU A 5 0.98 6.98 -29.85
C LEU A 5 1.54 5.73 -29.16
N VAL A 6 2.76 5.86 -28.64
CA VAL A 6 3.48 4.84 -27.88
C VAL A 6 3.78 5.46 -26.52
N GLY A 7 3.37 4.81 -25.45
CA GLY A 7 3.53 5.34 -24.10
C GLY A 7 2.91 4.43 -23.05
N ARG A 8 3.26 4.67 -21.79
CA ARG A 8 2.73 3.91 -20.63
C ARG A 8 1.21 4.08 -20.45
N LYS A 9 0.66 5.19 -20.96
CA LYS A 9 -0.72 5.61 -20.74
C LYS A 9 -1.50 5.60 -22.07
N PHE A 10 -2.82 5.78 -22.02
CA PHE A 10 -3.79 5.74 -23.11
C PHE A 10 -4.35 4.37 -23.50
N GLY A 11 -4.31 3.37 -22.61
CA GLY A 11 -4.85 2.04 -22.88
C GLY A 11 -3.95 1.17 -23.76
N ILE A 12 -2.70 1.59 -23.93
CA ILE A 12 -1.67 0.90 -24.71
C ILE A 12 -1.06 -0.26 -23.89
N ASN A 13 -0.91 -0.06 -22.57
CA ASN A 13 -0.34 -1.05 -21.65
C ASN A 13 -1.39 -1.56 -20.66
N ALA A 14 -2.48 -2.14 -21.18
CA ALA A 14 -3.45 -2.82 -20.34
C ALA A 14 -2.84 -4.10 -19.77
N ILE A 15 -2.79 -4.22 -18.44
CA ILE A 15 -2.19 -5.37 -17.78
C ILE A 15 -3.30 -6.41 -17.52
N PRO A 16 -3.21 -7.61 -18.11
CA PRO A 16 -4.24 -8.63 -17.96
C PRO A 16 -4.29 -9.13 -16.51
N VAL A 17 -5.51 -9.32 -16.01
CA VAL A 17 -5.75 -9.89 -14.68
C VAL A 17 -5.70 -11.42 -14.77
N PRO A 18 -5.12 -12.11 -13.77
CA PRO A 18 -5.22 -13.56 -13.66
C PRO A 18 -6.66 -14.07 -13.59
N ASP A 19 -6.84 -15.39 -13.72
CA ASP A 19 -8.14 -16.04 -13.55
C ASP A 19 -8.78 -15.68 -12.19
N ARG A 20 -10.12 -15.55 -12.16
CA ARG A 20 -10.87 -15.12 -10.98
C ARG A 20 -10.70 -16.05 -9.79
N ASP A 21 -10.53 -17.35 -10.00
CA ASP A 21 -10.32 -18.30 -8.89
C ASP A 21 -8.97 -18.05 -8.20
N ASN A 22 -7.94 -17.72 -8.97
CA ASN A 22 -6.65 -17.28 -8.42
C ASN A 22 -6.75 -15.93 -7.69
N CYS A 23 -7.71 -15.08 -8.04
CA CYS A 23 -7.91 -13.80 -7.36
C CYS A 23 -8.60 -13.95 -6.00
N ARG A 24 -9.48 -14.96 -5.83
CA ARG A 24 -10.25 -15.20 -4.60
C ARG A 24 -9.42 -15.52 -3.36
N MET A 25 -8.22 -16.05 -3.56
CA MET A 25 -7.27 -16.38 -2.49
C MET A 25 -6.40 -15.19 -2.07
N ILE A 26 -6.53 -14.03 -2.73
CA ILE A 26 -5.71 -12.83 -2.48
C ILE A 26 -6.39 -11.94 -1.44
N GLN A 27 -5.65 -11.65 -0.37
CA GLN A 27 -6.02 -10.73 0.70
C GLN A 27 -5.41 -9.35 0.44
N VAL A 28 -6.24 -8.32 0.37
CA VAL A 28 -5.83 -6.95 0.08
C VAL A 28 -6.14 -6.05 1.26
N LEU A 29 -5.10 -5.40 1.80
CA LEU A 29 -5.24 -4.36 2.80
C LEU A 29 -5.15 -2.99 2.15
N GLY A 30 -6.21 -2.19 2.23
CA GLY A 30 -6.16 -0.75 1.98
C GLY A 30 -5.92 0.00 3.28
N LEU A 31 -4.82 0.74 3.37
CA LEU A 31 -4.44 1.53 4.54
C LEU A 31 -4.53 3.03 4.24
N SER A 32 -5.48 3.72 4.88
CA SER A 32 -5.62 5.18 4.76
C SER A 32 -4.73 5.90 5.76
N GLY A 33 -3.82 6.71 5.21
CA GLY A 33 -2.98 7.67 5.92
C GLY A 33 -3.59 9.06 6.04
N SER A 34 -4.88 9.26 5.73
CA SER A 34 -5.48 10.59 5.82
C SER A 34 -5.73 11.02 7.25
N SER A 35 -5.47 12.30 7.55
CA SER A 35 -5.78 12.91 8.85
C SER A 35 -7.20 13.49 8.92
N ARG A 36 -8.04 13.28 7.89
CA ARG A 36 -9.40 13.83 7.84
C ARG A 36 -10.29 13.16 8.89
N GLN A 37 -11.20 13.97 9.46
CA GLN A 37 -12.00 13.63 10.63
C GLN A 37 -12.91 12.42 10.41
N GLN A 38 -13.52 12.31 9.23
CA GLN A 38 -14.49 11.26 8.92
C GLN A 38 -14.11 10.49 7.65
N PRO A 39 -14.52 9.22 7.53
CA PRO A 39 -14.39 8.45 6.30
C PRO A 39 -15.03 9.19 5.12
N GLY A 40 -14.43 9.07 3.94
CA GLY A 40 -14.93 9.67 2.71
C GLY A 40 -14.66 11.17 2.57
N MET A 41 -14.11 11.86 3.57
CA MET A 41 -13.67 13.26 3.40
C MET A 41 -12.35 13.40 2.61
N SER A 42 -11.49 12.38 2.62
CA SER A 42 -10.17 12.45 2.01
C SER A 42 -10.18 11.99 0.55
N LYS A 43 -9.63 12.79 -0.36
CA LYS A 43 -9.50 12.45 -1.78
C LYS A 43 -8.65 11.19 -2.01
N SER A 44 -7.53 11.05 -1.29
CA SER A 44 -6.71 9.83 -1.31
C SER A 44 -7.45 8.59 -0.83
N GLU A 45 -8.29 8.74 0.18
CA GLU A 45 -9.09 7.65 0.73
C GLU A 45 -10.23 7.26 -0.21
N LYS A 46 -10.92 8.24 -0.80
CA LYS A 46 -11.94 7.97 -1.81
C LYS A 46 -11.34 7.18 -2.98
N LEU A 47 -10.15 7.56 -3.46
CA LEU A 47 -9.48 6.82 -4.54
C LEU A 47 -9.02 5.41 -4.07
N LEU A 48 -8.61 5.25 -2.81
CA LEU A 48 -8.35 3.95 -2.20
C LEU A 48 -9.59 3.07 -2.18
N MET A 49 -10.75 3.63 -1.81
CA MET A 49 -12.01 2.89 -1.85
C MET A 49 -12.34 2.43 -3.28
N ARG A 50 -12.12 3.28 -4.30
CA ARG A 50 -12.23 2.86 -5.72
C ARG A 50 -11.28 1.72 -6.08
N ALA A 51 -10.05 1.72 -5.56
CA ALA A 51 -9.11 0.61 -5.76
C ALA A 51 -9.64 -0.68 -5.15
N LEU A 52 -10.09 -0.63 -3.88
CA LEU A 52 -10.62 -1.80 -3.17
C LEU A 52 -11.91 -2.34 -3.81
N GLU A 53 -12.79 -1.47 -4.31
CA GLU A 53 -13.96 -1.86 -5.12
C GLU A 53 -13.54 -2.67 -6.35
N ARG A 54 -12.46 -2.26 -7.04
CA ARG A 54 -11.92 -2.98 -8.22
C ARG A 54 -11.28 -4.31 -7.83
N PHE A 55 -10.46 -4.36 -6.78
CA PHE A 55 -9.92 -5.62 -6.25
C PHE A 55 -11.04 -6.62 -5.92
N ALA A 56 -12.10 -6.15 -5.23
CA ALA A 56 -13.27 -6.97 -4.92
C ALA A 56 -14.03 -7.42 -6.19
N GLY A 57 -14.12 -6.56 -7.21
CA GLY A 57 -14.70 -6.89 -8.51
C GLY A 57 -13.98 -8.03 -9.25
N PHE A 58 -12.67 -8.20 -9.02
CA PHE A 58 -11.88 -9.33 -9.49
C PHE A 58 -11.96 -10.57 -8.57
N GLY A 59 -12.60 -10.45 -7.40
CA GLY A 59 -12.83 -11.53 -6.44
C GLY A 59 -11.89 -11.54 -5.24
N CYS A 60 -10.95 -10.59 -5.13
CA CYS A 60 -10.06 -10.51 -3.97
C CYS A 60 -10.81 -10.16 -2.68
N GLN A 61 -10.32 -10.65 -1.55
CA GLN A 61 -10.84 -10.29 -0.25
C GLN A 61 -10.19 -8.98 0.19
N THR A 62 -11.00 -7.96 0.48
CA THR A 62 -10.50 -6.62 0.80
C THR A 62 -10.79 -6.26 2.24
N ARG A 63 -9.80 -5.62 2.88
CA ARG A 63 -9.92 -5.02 4.21
C ARG A 63 -9.48 -3.57 4.11
N PHE A 64 -10.20 -2.69 4.79
CA PHE A 64 -9.90 -1.27 4.86
C PHE A 64 -9.60 -0.87 6.31
N LEU A 65 -8.51 -0.13 6.51
CA LEU A 65 -8.13 0.46 7.80
C LEU A 65 -7.78 1.93 7.65
N ARG A 66 -8.18 2.76 8.62
CA ARG A 66 -7.83 4.18 8.71
C ARG A 66 -6.93 4.38 9.91
N LEU A 67 -5.69 4.83 9.69
CA LEU A 67 -4.75 5.11 10.78
C LEU A 67 -5.30 6.17 11.75
N LYS A 68 -6.10 7.11 11.24
CA LYS A 68 -6.73 8.17 12.04
C LYS A 68 -7.72 7.65 13.10
N ASP A 69 -8.31 6.49 12.87
CA ASP A 69 -9.33 5.91 13.74
C ASP A 69 -8.72 5.00 14.82
N LEU A 70 -7.39 4.83 14.80
CA LEU A 70 -6.65 4.03 15.75
C LEU A 70 -5.86 4.93 16.69
N LYS A 71 -5.83 4.57 17.98
CA LYS A 71 -4.89 5.13 18.94
C LYS A 71 -3.53 4.46 18.73
N ILE A 72 -2.61 5.15 18.08
CA ILE A 72 -1.24 4.67 17.86
C ILE A 72 -0.29 5.63 18.58
N HIS A 73 0.42 5.10 19.57
CA HIS A 73 1.48 5.80 20.28
C HIS A 73 2.73 5.95 19.40
N ASP A 74 3.54 6.95 19.68
CA ASP A 74 4.75 7.21 18.91
C ASP A 74 5.79 6.10 19.10
N CYS A 75 6.72 5.98 18.16
CA CYS A 75 7.87 5.10 18.33
C CYS A 75 8.83 5.73 19.34
N GLU A 76 9.24 4.98 20.36
CA GLU A 76 10.16 5.49 21.41
C GLU A 76 11.64 5.33 21.05
N GLY A 77 11.96 4.92 19.81
CA GLY A 77 13.33 4.92 19.30
C GLY A 77 14.24 3.83 19.87
N ASN A 78 13.69 2.76 20.44
CA ASN A 78 14.45 1.69 21.11
C ASN A 78 15.61 1.10 20.28
N TYR A 79 15.44 0.99 18.96
CA TYR A 79 16.49 0.50 18.07
C TYR A 79 17.76 1.35 18.14
N SER A 80 17.60 2.69 18.22
CA SER A 80 18.70 3.65 18.26
C SER A 80 19.45 3.63 19.59
N GLU A 81 18.86 3.06 20.64
CA GLU A 81 19.54 2.78 21.91
C GLU A 81 20.25 1.42 21.83
N ASN A 82 19.51 0.37 21.46
CA ASN A 82 20.04 -0.98 21.26
C ASN A 82 19.11 -1.77 20.34
N PRO A 83 19.61 -2.36 19.23
CA PRO A 83 18.79 -3.21 18.35
C PRO A 83 18.04 -4.34 19.08
N ALA A 84 18.58 -4.87 20.18
CA ALA A 84 17.93 -5.89 20.99
C ALA A 84 16.66 -5.40 21.72
N TYR A 85 16.48 -4.08 21.87
CA TYR A 85 15.30 -3.47 22.51
C TYR A 85 14.17 -3.19 21.52
N CYS A 86 14.42 -3.26 20.21
CA CYS A 86 13.41 -3.09 19.17
C CYS A 86 12.84 -4.46 18.75
N THR A 87 12.02 -5.06 19.62
CA THR A 87 11.49 -6.42 19.41
C THR A 87 10.13 -6.42 18.70
N TYR A 88 9.72 -7.60 18.20
CA TYR A 88 8.34 -7.93 17.90
C TYR A 88 7.85 -9.04 18.87
N PRO A 89 6.71 -8.89 19.57
CA PRO A 89 5.81 -7.73 19.58
C PRO A 89 6.51 -6.43 19.99
N CYS A 90 6.02 -5.31 19.47
CA CYS A 90 6.62 -3.99 19.66
C CYS A 90 6.57 -3.58 21.13
N GLN A 91 7.70 -3.18 21.72
CA GLN A 91 7.79 -2.73 23.11
C GLN A 91 6.78 -1.61 23.44
N SER A 92 6.58 -0.66 22.54
CA SER A 92 5.58 0.40 22.75
C SER A 92 4.15 -0.15 22.77
N SER A 93 3.83 -1.20 22.01
CA SER A 93 2.52 -1.88 22.09
C SER A 93 2.39 -2.76 23.35
N ILE A 94 3.50 -3.22 23.92
CA ILE A 94 3.51 -3.94 25.21
C ILE A 94 3.34 -2.96 26.38
N LYS A 95 3.95 -1.77 26.28
CA LYS A 95 3.95 -0.74 27.32
C LYS A 95 2.61 -0.03 27.49
N TYR A 96 1.90 0.20 26.39
CA TYR A 96 0.66 0.98 26.38
C TYR A 96 -0.53 0.08 26.02
N ASP A 97 -1.34 -0.28 27.04
CA ASP A 97 -2.48 -1.20 26.88
C ASP A 97 -3.55 -0.73 25.88
N ASP A 98 -3.62 0.58 25.61
CA ASP A 98 -4.55 1.18 24.65
C ASP A 98 -3.94 1.49 23.28
N ASP A 99 -2.71 1.03 23.02
CA ASP A 99 -2.08 1.09 21.71
C ASP A 99 -2.72 0.09 20.75
N GLN A 100 -3.27 0.60 19.66
CA GLN A 100 -3.97 -0.19 18.64
C GLN A 100 -3.09 -0.53 17.45
N MET A 101 -1.77 -0.32 17.53
CA MET A 101 -0.83 -0.62 16.44
C MET A 101 -0.81 -2.12 16.08
N GLN A 102 -1.10 -3.01 17.05
CA GLN A 102 -1.18 -4.45 16.78
C GLN A 102 -2.22 -4.80 15.71
N VAL A 103 -3.34 -4.07 15.65
CA VAL A 103 -4.36 -4.23 14.59
C VAL A 103 -3.76 -3.98 13.20
N VAL A 104 -2.85 -3.01 13.10
CA VAL A 104 -2.14 -2.70 11.85
C VAL A 104 -1.11 -3.77 11.53
N TYR A 105 -0.28 -4.18 12.50
CA TYR A 105 0.70 -5.25 12.31
C TYR A 105 0.04 -6.54 11.82
N ASP A 106 -1.02 -7.00 12.49
CA ASP A 106 -1.73 -8.23 12.13
C ASP A 106 -2.30 -8.15 10.72
N SER A 107 -2.86 -6.99 10.35
CA SER A 107 -3.45 -6.79 9.02
C SER A 107 -2.38 -6.76 7.92
N VAL A 108 -1.22 -6.14 8.19
CA VAL A 108 -0.10 -6.10 7.24
C VAL A 108 0.51 -7.50 7.06
N LEU A 109 0.69 -8.24 8.14
CA LEU A 109 1.24 -9.61 8.11
C LEU A 109 0.26 -10.61 7.45
N ALA A 110 -1.05 -10.40 7.60
CA ALA A 110 -2.07 -11.27 7.02
C ALA A 110 -2.38 -10.98 5.53
N CYS A 111 -2.11 -9.77 5.02
CA CYS A 111 -2.42 -9.44 3.63
C CYS A 111 -1.37 -9.96 2.64
N ASP A 112 -1.77 -10.16 1.38
CA ASP A 112 -0.86 -10.44 0.27
C ASP A 112 -0.49 -9.16 -0.49
N ILE A 113 -1.41 -8.18 -0.47
CA ILE A 113 -1.25 -6.88 -1.12
C ILE A 113 -1.57 -5.78 -0.10
N LEU A 114 -0.66 -4.83 0.07
CA LEU A 114 -0.88 -3.59 0.82
C LEU A 114 -0.97 -2.41 -0.15
N ILE A 115 -2.10 -1.70 -0.14
CA ILE A 115 -2.26 -0.41 -0.83
C ILE A 115 -2.30 0.71 0.21
N LEU A 116 -1.22 1.50 0.28
CA LEU A 116 -1.12 2.64 1.19
C LEU A 116 -1.60 3.92 0.49
N ALA A 117 -2.62 4.58 1.04
CA ALA A 117 -3.12 5.85 0.51
C ALA A 117 -2.74 7.02 1.41
N THR A 118 -2.01 8.00 0.87
CA THR A 118 -1.57 9.18 1.64
C THR A 118 -1.89 10.49 0.91
N PRO A 119 -2.34 11.53 1.64
CA PRO A 119 -2.22 12.88 1.12
C PRO A 119 -0.74 13.32 1.12
N ILE A 120 -0.39 14.27 0.26
CA ILE A 120 0.88 15.01 0.34
C ILE A 120 0.71 16.17 1.32
N ARG A 121 1.65 16.34 2.24
CA ARG A 121 1.73 17.45 3.21
C ARG A 121 3.16 17.97 3.20
N TRP A 122 3.35 19.22 2.77
CA TRP A 122 4.68 19.84 2.72
C TRP A 122 5.73 18.95 2.03
N ASN A 123 5.39 18.44 0.85
CA ASN A 123 6.24 17.55 0.05
C ASN A 123 6.62 16.22 0.74
N ASN A 124 5.85 15.80 1.75
CA ASN A 124 6.02 14.53 2.44
C ASN A 124 4.68 13.77 2.53
N HIS A 125 4.72 12.49 2.89
CA HIS A 125 3.51 11.76 3.27
C HIS A 125 2.94 12.31 4.59
N SER A 126 1.74 11.86 4.98
CA SER A 126 1.11 12.39 6.18
C SER A 126 1.86 11.99 7.46
N ALA A 127 1.75 12.78 8.52
CA ALA A 127 2.30 12.43 9.83
C ALA A 127 1.78 11.08 10.37
N LEU A 128 0.57 10.66 9.98
CA LEU A 128 0.04 9.35 10.35
C LEU A 128 0.78 8.21 9.64
N VAL A 129 1.12 8.40 8.37
CA VAL A 129 1.96 7.45 7.63
C VAL A 129 3.37 7.44 8.18
N GLN A 130 3.93 8.59 8.56
CA GLN A 130 5.26 8.65 9.19
C GLN A 130 5.28 7.86 10.50
N LYS A 131 4.24 8.01 11.34
CA LYS A 131 4.08 7.19 12.55
C LYS A 131 3.99 5.70 12.23
N PHE A 132 3.24 5.31 11.20
CA PHE A 132 3.20 3.93 10.73
C PHE A 132 4.60 3.43 10.33
N VAL A 133 5.34 4.20 9.52
CA VAL A 133 6.72 3.89 9.09
C VAL A 133 7.64 3.67 10.30
N GLU A 134 7.63 4.59 11.27
CA GLU A 134 8.45 4.51 12.48
C GLU A 134 8.10 3.30 13.35
N ARG A 135 6.82 2.98 13.47
CA ARG A 135 6.34 1.81 14.24
C ARG A 135 6.61 0.49 13.53
N MET A 136 6.77 0.47 12.21
CA MET A 136 7.14 -0.74 11.46
C MET A 136 8.62 -1.12 11.62
N ASN A 137 9.45 -0.26 12.23
CA ASN A 137 10.84 -0.59 12.54
C ASN A 137 10.99 -1.83 13.43
N ALA A 138 9.99 -2.11 14.28
CA ALA A 138 9.95 -3.35 15.08
C ALA A 138 9.87 -4.61 14.21
N ILE A 139 9.19 -4.55 13.07
CA ILE A 139 9.08 -5.66 12.10
C ILE A 139 10.35 -5.75 11.24
N GLU A 140 10.87 -4.61 10.76
CA GLU A 140 12.12 -4.59 9.99
C GLU A 140 13.26 -5.21 10.78
N ASN A 141 13.41 -4.80 12.05
CA ASN A 141 14.50 -5.25 12.90
C ASN A 141 14.43 -6.75 13.22
N GLN A 142 13.26 -7.39 13.10
CA GLN A 142 13.18 -8.86 13.19
C GLN A 142 14.07 -9.53 12.14
N PHE A 143 14.16 -8.95 10.94
CA PHE A 143 15.06 -9.47 9.93
C PHE A 143 16.51 -9.05 10.21
N SER A 144 16.75 -7.75 10.38
CA SER A 144 18.10 -7.19 10.41
C SER A 144 18.92 -7.58 11.65
N TRP A 145 18.27 -7.79 12.80
CA TRP A 145 18.95 -8.19 14.04
C TRP A 145 18.62 -9.61 14.49
N PHE A 146 17.36 -10.03 14.38
CA PHE A 146 16.91 -11.34 14.89
C PHE A 146 16.91 -12.45 13.82
N GLY A 147 17.24 -12.14 12.56
CA GLY A 147 17.29 -13.11 11.46
C GLY A 147 15.93 -13.67 11.04
N ASN A 148 14.83 -13.11 11.52
CA ASN A 148 13.46 -13.54 11.25
C ASN A 148 12.75 -12.59 10.28
N ARG A 149 12.65 -12.99 9.01
CA ARG A 149 11.95 -12.19 7.99
C ARG A 149 10.43 -12.41 8.08
N MET A 150 9.73 -11.44 8.64
CA MET A 150 8.27 -11.52 8.81
C MET A 150 7.46 -11.13 7.56
N ILE A 151 7.98 -10.23 6.74
CA ILE A 151 7.35 -9.80 5.47
C ILE A 151 8.14 -10.43 4.33
N ARG A 152 7.48 -11.34 3.62
CA ARG A 152 8.01 -12.07 2.47
C ARG A 152 6.88 -12.34 1.49
N ASP A 153 7.16 -12.27 0.19
CA ASP A 153 6.22 -12.64 -0.88
C ASP A 153 4.92 -11.80 -0.87
N LYS A 154 5.00 -10.56 -0.39
CA LYS A 154 3.89 -9.59 -0.36
C LYS A 154 4.14 -8.42 -1.30
N VAL A 155 3.07 -7.84 -1.83
CA VAL A 155 3.12 -6.72 -2.78
C VAL A 155 2.73 -5.41 -2.09
N ALA A 156 3.45 -4.33 -2.38
CA ALA A 156 3.09 -2.98 -1.92
C ALA A 156 2.79 -2.05 -3.11
N GLY A 157 1.70 -1.31 -3.00
CA GLY A 157 1.30 -0.26 -3.93
C GLY A 157 0.85 0.99 -3.18
N MET A 158 0.76 2.13 -3.89
CA MET A 158 0.49 3.42 -3.26
C MET A 158 -0.54 4.24 -4.03
N ILE A 159 -1.31 5.00 -3.26
CA ILE A 159 -2.18 6.06 -3.76
C ILE A 159 -1.74 7.38 -3.16
N ILE A 160 -1.27 8.30 -4.00
CA ILE A 160 -0.66 9.56 -3.55
C ILE A 160 -1.42 10.72 -4.16
N ILE A 161 -2.10 11.51 -3.32
CA ILE A 161 -2.88 12.67 -3.76
C ILE A 161 -2.33 13.95 -3.13
N GLY A 162 -1.97 14.92 -3.94
CA GLY A 162 -1.54 16.25 -3.50
C GLY A 162 -2.34 17.36 -4.18
N HIS A 163 -2.07 18.59 -3.79
CA HIS A 163 -2.64 19.77 -4.45
C HIS A 163 -1.81 20.19 -5.66
N VAL A 164 -0.51 20.44 -5.52
CA VAL A 164 0.32 20.96 -6.63
C VAL A 164 1.44 20.01 -7.04
N ASP A 165 2.19 19.47 -6.09
CA ASP A 165 3.40 18.69 -6.36
C ASP A 165 3.70 17.69 -5.22
N GLY A 166 4.69 16.81 -5.44
CA GLY A 166 5.37 16.00 -4.43
C GLY A 166 5.23 14.50 -4.62
N ILE A 167 4.53 14.05 -5.66
CA ILE A 167 4.22 12.63 -5.88
C ILE A 167 5.49 11.79 -5.92
N GLN A 168 6.48 12.17 -6.74
CA GLN A 168 7.69 11.38 -6.95
C GLN A 168 8.58 11.33 -5.72
N HIS A 169 8.67 12.43 -4.97
CA HIS A 169 9.42 12.47 -3.71
C HIS A 169 8.78 11.54 -2.65
N VAL A 170 7.47 11.66 -2.46
CA VAL A 170 6.73 10.80 -1.51
C VAL A 170 6.81 9.33 -1.92
N ALA A 171 6.64 9.05 -3.21
CA ALA A 171 6.75 7.69 -3.75
C ALA A 171 8.15 7.10 -3.54
N GLY A 172 9.21 7.85 -3.85
CA GLY A 172 10.59 7.38 -3.68
C GLY A 172 10.90 7.04 -2.22
N ASN A 173 10.47 7.89 -1.28
CA ASN A 173 10.67 7.64 0.15
C ASN A 173 9.94 6.37 0.62
N LEU A 174 8.65 6.23 0.28
CA LEU A 174 7.85 5.08 0.69
C LEU A 174 8.24 3.78 -0.04
N MET A 175 8.66 3.83 -1.30
CA MET A 175 9.19 2.67 -2.03
C MET A 175 10.48 2.15 -1.39
N ASN A 176 11.38 3.06 -1.00
CA ASN A 176 12.57 2.66 -0.25
C ASN A 176 12.17 1.95 1.05
N PHE A 177 11.27 2.54 1.84
CA PHE A 177 10.76 1.93 3.06
C PHE A 177 10.14 0.54 2.85
N PHE A 178 9.25 0.38 1.86
CA PHE A 178 8.62 -0.92 1.57
C PHE A 178 9.63 -1.98 1.11
N SER A 179 10.65 -1.57 0.33
CA SER A 179 11.74 -2.46 -0.09
C SER A 179 12.54 -2.98 1.12
N TRP A 180 12.89 -2.09 2.06
CA TRP A 180 13.59 -2.48 3.30
C TRP A 180 12.80 -3.47 4.15
N LEU A 181 11.47 -3.31 4.23
CA LEU A 181 10.60 -4.27 4.91
C LEU A 181 10.49 -5.63 4.19
N GLY A 182 10.80 -5.71 2.90
CA GLY A 182 10.73 -6.94 2.10
C GLY A 182 9.49 -7.08 1.22
N PHE A 183 8.76 -5.99 0.95
CA PHE A 183 7.69 -6.00 -0.06
C PHE A 183 8.26 -5.98 -1.48
N HIS A 184 7.50 -6.55 -2.41
CA HIS A 184 7.74 -6.47 -3.84
C HIS A 184 6.91 -5.35 -4.47
N THR A 185 7.53 -4.66 -5.43
CA THR A 185 6.89 -3.56 -6.18
C THR A 185 6.31 -4.10 -7.50
N PRO A 186 5.01 -3.89 -7.77
CA PRO A 186 4.40 -4.29 -9.04
C PRO A 186 4.81 -3.37 -10.20
N GLU A 187 4.53 -3.80 -11.44
CA GLU A 187 4.85 -3.04 -12.67
C GLU A 187 4.28 -1.61 -12.65
N VAL A 188 3.05 -1.45 -12.20
CA VAL A 188 2.48 -0.16 -11.83
C VAL A 188 2.17 -0.16 -10.34
N ALA A 189 2.93 0.62 -9.58
CA ALA A 189 2.88 0.67 -8.12
C ALA A 189 2.28 1.96 -7.55
N ILE A 190 1.95 2.94 -8.40
CA ILE A 190 1.46 4.24 -7.96
C ILE A 190 0.25 4.64 -8.81
N ALA A 191 -0.86 4.95 -8.16
CA ALA A 191 -1.91 5.78 -8.72
C ALA A 191 -1.89 7.14 -8.00
N SER A 192 -1.91 8.23 -8.75
CA SER A 192 -1.68 9.54 -8.17
C SER A 192 -2.35 10.67 -8.93
N TRP A 193 -2.49 11.81 -8.25
CA TRP A 193 -2.99 13.04 -8.84
C TRP A 193 -2.46 14.24 -8.06
N VAL A 194 -2.14 15.29 -8.81
CA VAL A 194 -1.96 16.66 -8.34
C VAL A 194 -2.74 17.57 -9.31
N GLY A 195 -3.25 18.67 -8.78
CA GLY A 195 -3.93 19.73 -9.50
C GLY A 195 -2.97 20.80 -9.99
N GLU A 196 -3.57 21.90 -10.43
CA GLU A 196 -2.85 23.07 -10.89
C GLU A 196 -2.28 23.86 -9.70
N ASN A 197 -1.35 24.77 -9.98
CA ASN A 197 -0.83 25.69 -8.98
C ASN A 197 -1.86 26.82 -8.70
N ASP A 198 -2.98 26.44 -8.09
CA ASP A 198 -4.00 27.35 -7.57
C ASP A 198 -4.19 27.15 -6.06
N GLU A 199 -5.20 27.75 -5.43
CA GLU A 199 -5.55 27.49 -4.02
C GLU A 199 -6.97 26.88 -3.87
N ASP A 200 -7.72 26.73 -4.97
CA ASP A 200 -9.12 26.29 -4.95
C ASP A 200 -9.22 24.76 -5.09
N THR A 201 -9.06 24.08 -3.96
CA THR A 201 -9.12 22.62 -3.91
C THR A 201 -10.54 22.02 -3.95
N THR A 202 -11.59 22.84 -4.15
CA THR A 202 -12.99 22.39 -4.06
C THR A 202 -13.40 21.50 -5.23
N LYS A 203 -12.72 21.63 -6.37
CA LYS A 203 -13.01 20.91 -7.62
C LYS A 203 -12.19 19.64 -7.80
N ASP A 204 -11.13 19.44 -7.01
CA ASP A 204 -10.16 18.36 -7.23
C ASP A 204 -10.80 16.99 -7.29
N TRP A 205 -11.84 16.70 -6.48
CA TRP A 205 -12.43 15.37 -6.52
C TRP A 205 -13.04 15.05 -7.88
N ALA A 206 -13.80 16.00 -8.45
CA ALA A 206 -14.37 15.84 -9.79
C ALA A 206 -13.26 15.72 -10.84
N GLN A 207 -12.15 16.45 -10.67
CA GLN A 207 -11.00 16.38 -11.57
C GLN A 207 -10.28 15.03 -11.45
N ILE A 208 -10.04 14.52 -10.24
CA ILE A 208 -9.44 13.19 -9.98
C ILE A 208 -10.30 12.09 -10.61
N GLU A 209 -11.62 12.16 -10.41
CA GLU A 209 -12.56 11.15 -10.93
C GLU A 209 -12.63 11.20 -12.46
N GLY A 210 -12.59 12.39 -13.06
CA GLY A 210 -12.58 12.58 -14.52
C GLY A 210 -11.20 12.43 -15.18
N ASN A 211 -10.10 12.38 -14.43
CA ASN A 211 -8.76 12.36 -15.00
C ASN A 211 -8.42 10.96 -15.53
N ARG A 212 -8.42 10.81 -16.86
CA ARG A 212 -8.13 9.54 -17.55
C ARG A 212 -6.82 8.89 -17.09
N TYR A 213 -5.75 9.66 -16.88
CA TYR A 213 -4.46 9.10 -16.46
C TYR A 213 -4.50 8.54 -15.05
N THR A 214 -5.17 9.23 -14.12
CA THR A 214 -5.35 8.77 -12.75
C THR A 214 -6.17 7.48 -12.72
N GLN A 215 -7.22 7.41 -13.52
CA GLN A 215 -8.07 6.22 -13.62
C GLN A 215 -7.36 5.02 -14.27
N GLU A 216 -6.49 5.27 -15.24
CA GLU A 216 -5.66 4.25 -15.88
C GLU A 216 -4.53 3.76 -14.96
N ASP A 217 -3.85 4.67 -14.25
CA ASP A 217 -2.86 4.29 -13.24
C ASP A 217 -3.53 3.51 -12.10
N LEU A 218 -4.76 3.85 -11.71
CA LEU A 218 -5.54 3.11 -10.72
C LEU A 218 -5.87 1.69 -11.19
N GLU A 219 -6.33 1.54 -12.44
CA GLU A 219 -6.60 0.21 -13.01
C GLU A 219 -5.32 -0.62 -13.04
N ASN A 220 -4.25 -0.07 -13.59
CA ASN A 220 -2.99 -0.78 -13.73
C ASN A 220 -2.35 -1.08 -12.37
N LEU A 221 -2.51 -0.21 -11.36
CA LEU A 221 -2.09 -0.49 -9.99
C LEU A 221 -2.78 -1.76 -9.47
N VAL A 222 -4.10 -1.85 -9.62
CA VAL A 222 -4.88 -3.01 -9.18
C VAL A 222 -4.43 -4.27 -9.91
N THR A 223 -4.44 -4.25 -11.24
CA THR A 223 -4.18 -5.44 -12.06
C THR A 223 -2.72 -5.93 -11.92
N SER A 224 -1.75 -5.01 -11.88
CA SER A 224 -0.34 -5.36 -11.65
C SER A 224 -0.12 -5.98 -10.28
N SER A 225 -0.80 -5.45 -9.25
CA SER A 225 -0.66 -5.95 -7.88
C SER A 225 -1.22 -7.38 -7.76
N ILE A 226 -2.40 -7.65 -8.33
CA ILE A 226 -2.99 -8.99 -8.37
C ILE A 226 -2.07 -9.96 -9.11
N ARG A 227 -1.60 -9.57 -10.30
CA ARG A 227 -0.73 -10.41 -11.13
C ARG A 227 0.54 -10.83 -10.38
N LEU A 228 1.21 -9.88 -9.72
CA LEU A 228 2.42 -10.16 -8.96
C LEU A 228 2.13 -11.01 -7.71
N ALA A 229 1.08 -10.71 -6.95
CA ALA A 229 0.72 -11.49 -5.76
C ALA A 229 0.37 -12.95 -6.11
N CYS A 230 -0.38 -13.17 -7.19
CA CYS A 230 -0.68 -14.52 -7.68
C CYS A 230 0.58 -15.26 -8.16
N ALA A 231 1.54 -14.57 -8.77
CA ALA A 231 2.82 -15.18 -9.14
C ALA A 231 3.63 -15.60 -7.91
N LEU A 232 3.75 -14.72 -6.91
CA LEU A 232 4.45 -15.01 -5.66
C LEU A 232 3.83 -16.19 -4.90
N LYS A 233 2.49 -16.24 -4.79
CA LYS A 233 1.81 -17.38 -4.13
C LYS A 233 2.03 -18.71 -4.84
N ARG A 234 2.01 -18.73 -6.18
CA ARG A 234 2.27 -19.96 -6.94
C ARG A 234 3.68 -20.49 -6.71
N HIS A 235 4.68 -19.60 -6.73
CA HIS A 235 6.05 -19.98 -6.43
C HIS A 235 6.20 -20.57 -5.02
N VAL A 236 5.54 -19.99 -4.01
CA VAL A 236 5.56 -20.55 -2.64
C VAL A 236 4.88 -21.93 -2.57
N ALA A 237 3.76 -22.13 -3.28
CA ALA A 237 3.08 -23.42 -3.32
C ALA A 237 3.94 -24.52 -3.99
N GLU A 238 4.66 -24.16 -5.05
CA GLU A 238 5.61 -25.03 -5.75
C GLU A 238 6.81 -25.39 -4.86
N GLU A 239 7.42 -24.42 -4.17
CA GLU A 239 8.56 -24.64 -3.27
C GLU A 239 8.20 -25.50 -2.05
N THR A 240 6.98 -25.35 -1.51
CA THR A 240 6.53 -26.07 -0.31
C THR A 240 5.87 -27.42 -0.59
N GLY A 241 5.71 -27.80 -1.87
CA GLY A 241 5.09 -29.07 -2.27
C GLY A 241 3.59 -29.17 -1.94
N THR A 242 2.90 -28.03 -1.78
CA THR A 242 1.47 -27.96 -1.43
C THR A 242 0.55 -27.87 -2.66
N THR A 243 0.96 -28.45 -3.79
CA THR A 243 0.09 -28.57 -4.96
C THR A 243 -1.09 -29.48 -4.63
N GLY A 244 -2.31 -28.92 -4.65
CA GLY A 244 -3.55 -29.67 -4.47
C GLY A 244 -3.69 -30.79 -5.52
N PRO A 245 -4.48 -31.83 -5.23
CA PRO A 245 -4.64 -32.98 -6.12
C PRO A 245 -5.48 -32.55 -7.33
N GLY A 246 -4.82 -32.14 -8.42
CA GLY A 246 -5.56 -31.67 -9.58
C GLY A 246 -4.75 -31.25 -10.80
N ASP A 247 -3.58 -31.84 -11.03
CA ASP A 247 -2.95 -31.90 -12.36
C ASP A 247 -1.76 -32.88 -12.33
N ARG A 248 -2.06 -34.15 -12.56
CA ARG A 248 -1.16 -35.16 -13.13
C ARG A 248 -1.94 -36.04 -14.07
#